data_AF-A0A534M1G4-F1
#
_entry.id   AF-A0A534M1G4-F1
#
_cell.length_a   1.000
_cell.length_b   1.000
_cell.length_c   1.000
_cell.angle_alpha   90.00
_cell.angle_beta   90.00
_cell.angle_gamma   90.00
#
_symmetry.space_group_name_H-M   'P 1'
#
loop_
_entity.id
_entity.type
_entity.pdbx_description
1 polymer ?
#
loop_
_entity_poly.entity_id
_entity_poly.type
_entity_poly.pdbx_seq_one_letter_code
_entity_poly.pdbx_strand_id
1 'polypeptide(L)'
;MPHVVIVGDRESGKATFLSLLYATQVKSGSDASDAFRFHADVDSLDEISEAFEQLMSGSFPDSATKEGMRGITFHLGYRRAGRGFLSRFRSRGWDAGGSIALHFILVRNVEEEMSRFRRGSSLANADL
;
A
#
# COMPACT_ATOMS: atom_id res chain seq x y z
N MET A 1 4.82 1.88 11.55
CA MET A 1 4.25 1.89 10.18
C MET A 1 2.92 1.16 10.22
N PRO A 2 1.78 1.78 9.87
CA PRO A 2 0.50 1.09 9.82
C PRO A 2 0.46 0.02 8.73
N HIS A 3 -0.28 -1.06 9.01
CA HIS A 3 -0.49 -2.16 8.08
C HIS A 3 -1.91 -2.16 7.54
N VAL A 4 -2.06 -2.32 6.23
CA VAL A 4 -3.35 -2.52 5.56
C VAL A 4 -3.38 -3.94 5.03
N VAL A 5 -4.25 -4.77 5.58
CA VAL A 5 -4.33 -6.19 5.21
C VAL A 5 -5.47 -6.38 4.21
N ILE A 6 -5.15 -6.90 3.03
CA ILE A 6 -6.13 -7.24 2.00
C ILE A 6 -6.36 -8.75 2.07
N VAL A 7 -7.58 -9.11 2.45
CA VAL A 7 -8.04 -10.49 2.60
C VAL A 7 -8.97 -10.88 1.46
N GLY A 8 -8.95 -12.16 1.12
CA GLY A 8 -9.78 -12.76 0.09
C GLY A 8 -9.24 -14.12 -0.31
N ASP A 9 -10.07 -14.92 -0.97
CA ASP A 9 -9.69 -16.25 -1.45
C ASP A 9 -8.54 -16.20 -2.45
N ARG A 10 -7.95 -17.36 -2.74
CA ARG A 10 -6.99 -17.47 -3.83
C ARG A 10 -7.63 -16.95 -5.13
N GLU A 11 -6.86 -16.21 -5.93
CA GLU A 11 -7.32 -15.66 -7.22
C GLU A 11 -8.50 -14.68 -7.13
N SER A 12 -8.82 -14.16 -5.93
CA SER A 12 -9.90 -13.18 -5.73
C SER A 12 -9.59 -11.77 -6.27
N GLY A 13 -8.55 -11.60 -7.09
CA GLY A 13 -8.17 -10.31 -7.68
C GLY A 13 -7.46 -9.32 -6.75
N LYS A 14 -6.91 -9.76 -5.61
CA LYS A 14 -6.21 -8.86 -4.66
C LYS A 14 -5.03 -8.11 -5.29
N ALA A 15 -4.27 -8.79 -6.14
CA ALA A 15 -3.15 -8.20 -6.85
C ALA A 15 -3.64 -7.12 -7.82
N THR A 16 -4.63 -7.47 -8.66
CA THR A 16 -5.34 -6.54 -9.55
C THR A 16 -5.87 -5.31 -8.81
N PHE A 17 -6.52 -5.51 -7.66
CA PHE A 17 -7.03 -4.41 -6.84
C PHE A 17 -5.91 -3.45 -6.42
N LEU A 18 -4.79 -3.97 -5.93
CA LEU A 18 -3.68 -3.15 -5.44
C LEU A 18 -2.99 -2.39 -6.58
N SER A 19 -2.83 -3.03 -7.74
CA SER A 19 -2.29 -2.39 -8.95
C SER A 19 -3.20 -1.28 -9.48
N LEU A 20 -4.52 -1.50 -9.46
CA LEU A 20 -5.49 -0.46 -9.84
C LEU A 20 -5.54 0.69 -8.84
N LEU A 21 -5.39 0.40 -7.54
CA LEU A 21 -5.25 1.44 -6.52
C LEU A 21 -4.03 2.31 -6.84
N TYR A 22 -2.86 1.69 -7.08
CA TYR A 22 -1.65 2.43 -7.45
C TYR A 22 -1.85 3.26 -8.71
N ALA A 23 -2.35 2.66 -9.79
CA ALA A 23 -2.60 3.36 -11.06
C ALA A 23 -3.52 4.57 -10.90
N THR A 24 -4.59 4.42 -10.11
CA THR A 24 -5.56 5.49 -9.85
C THR A 24 -4.92 6.61 -9.05
N GLN A 25 -4.10 6.29 -8.04
CA GLN A 25 -3.47 7.30 -7.20
C GLN A 25 -2.32 8.03 -7.91
N VAL A 26 -1.51 7.33 -8.72
CA VAL A 26 -0.53 7.97 -9.61
C VAL A 26 -1.24 8.93 -10.57
N LYS A 27 -2.35 8.50 -11.17
CA LYS A 27 -3.14 9.37 -12.05
C LYS A 27 -3.78 10.57 -11.33
N SER A 28 -4.10 10.43 -10.04
CA SER A 28 -4.83 11.44 -9.25
C SER A 28 -3.94 12.42 -8.48
N GLY A 29 -2.62 12.20 -8.42
CA GLY A 29 -1.74 12.97 -7.52
C GLY A 29 -0.28 13.03 -7.94
N SER A 30 -0.01 13.41 -9.20
CA SER A 30 1.35 13.50 -9.74
C SER A 30 1.78 14.91 -10.18
N ASP A 31 0.92 15.92 -10.07
CA ASP A 31 1.37 17.28 -10.40
C ASP A 31 2.10 17.92 -9.22
N ALA A 32 3.15 18.68 -9.49
CA ALA A 32 3.94 19.36 -8.45
C ALA A 32 3.11 20.34 -7.60
N SER A 33 1.95 20.76 -8.12
CA SER A 33 0.94 21.57 -7.43
C SER A 33 0.10 20.78 -6.43
N ASP A 34 0.01 19.45 -6.54
CA ASP A 34 -0.96 18.66 -5.81
C ASP A 34 -0.71 18.66 -4.31
N ALA A 35 -1.81 18.74 -3.57
CA ALA A 35 -1.81 18.74 -2.11
C ALA A 35 -1.69 17.33 -1.52
N PHE A 36 -1.77 16.30 -2.36
CA PHE A 36 -1.64 14.89 -2.00
C PHE A 36 -0.62 14.23 -2.92
N ARG A 37 0.25 13.38 -2.37
CA ARG A 37 1.09 12.46 -3.16
C ARG A 37 0.95 11.07 -2.63
N PHE A 38 1.03 10.15 -3.57
CA PHE A 38 1.03 8.73 -3.36
C PHE A 38 2.12 8.14 -4.24
N HIS A 39 3.12 7.51 -3.63
CA HIS A 39 4.17 6.82 -4.37
C HIS A 39 4.51 5.49 -3.70
N ALA A 40 4.90 4.51 -4.50
CA ALA A 40 5.47 3.28 -3.97
C ALA A 40 6.86 3.57 -3.40
N ASP A 41 7.22 2.85 -2.34
CA ASP A 41 8.59 2.80 -1.86
C ASP A 41 9.52 2.18 -2.92
N VAL A 42 10.79 2.57 -2.91
CA VAL A 42 11.79 2.09 -3.90
C VAL A 42 11.85 0.57 -3.91
N ASP A 43 11.79 -0.06 -2.74
CA ASP A 43 11.86 -1.52 -2.62
C ASP A 43 10.60 -2.22 -3.16
N SER A 44 9.50 -1.48 -3.34
CA SER A 44 8.23 -2.00 -3.87
C SER A 44 7.94 -1.54 -5.31
N LEU A 45 8.84 -0.75 -5.94
CA LEU A 45 8.61 -0.20 -7.27
C LEU A 45 8.60 -1.27 -8.36
N ASP A 46 9.52 -2.22 -8.30
CA ASP A 46 9.62 -3.27 -9.33
C ASP A 46 8.35 -4.13 -9.34
N GLU A 47 7.91 -4.56 -8.15
CA GLU A 47 6.73 -5.41 -7.96
C GLU A 47 5.42 -4.73 -8.43
N ILE A 48 5.24 -3.45 -8.11
CA ILE A 48 4.04 -2.72 -8.56
C ILE A 48 4.08 -2.33 -10.03
N SER A 49 5.28 -2.06 -10.56
CA SER A 49 5.47 -1.66 -11.95
C SER A 49 5.23 -2.84 -12.89
N GLU A 50 5.75 -4.02 -12.57
CA GLU A 50 5.46 -5.25 -13.32
C GLU A 50 3.96 -5.54 -13.36
N ALA A 51 3.29 -5.48 -12.21
CA ALA A 51 1.85 -5.68 -12.14
C ALA A 51 1.06 -4.60 -12.91
N PHE A 52 1.56 -3.36 -12.93
CA PHE A 52 0.97 -2.29 -13.71
C PHE A 52 1.17 -2.48 -15.22
N GLU A 53 2.35 -2.89 -15.67
CA GLU A 53 2.64 -3.19 -17.08
C GLU A 53 1.76 -4.33 -17.61
N GLN A 54 1.56 -5.38 -16.80
CA GLN A 54 0.64 -6.47 -17.15
C GLN A 54 -0.79 -5.93 -17.36
N LEU A 55 -1.29 -5.07 -16.48
CA LEU A 55 -2.60 -4.41 -16.65
C LEU A 55 -2.67 -3.57 -17.92
N MET A 56 -1.62 -2.78 -18.21
CA MET A 56 -1.57 -1.94 -19.41
C MET A 56 -1.49 -2.77 -20.69
N SER A 57 -0.97 -3.99 -20.63
CA SER A 57 -0.97 -4.96 -21.74
C SER A 57 -2.33 -5.65 -21.96
N GLY A 58 -3.32 -5.41 -21.11
CA GLY A 58 -4.62 -6.09 -21.13
C GLY A 58 -4.64 -7.43 -20.41
N SER A 59 -3.60 -7.75 -19.63
CA SER A 59 -3.49 -8.97 -18.83
C SER A 59 -3.75 -8.69 -17.35
N PHE A 60 -4.12 -9.73 -16.59
CA PHE A 60 -4.24 -9.61 -15.14
C PHE A 60 -2.89 -9.86 -14.45
N PRO A 61 -2.58 -9.11 -13.38
CA PRO A 61 -1.44 -9.38 -12.52
C PRO A 61 -1.45 -10.80 -11.98
N ASP A 62 -0.26 -11.38 -11.84
CA ASP A 62 -0.11 -12.66 -11.17
C ASP A 62 -0.75 -12.66 -9.77
N SER A 63 -1.35 -13.80 -9.43
CA SER A 63 -1.97 -13.95 -8.12
C SER A 63 -0.95 -13.80 -7.00
N ALA A 64 -1.41 -13.23 -5.87
CA ALA A 64 -0.63 -13.11 -4.64
C ALA A 64 -0.21 -14.51 -4.13
N THR A 65 0.95 -15.00 -4.58
CA THR A 65 1.45 -16.36 -4.41
C THR A 65 2.86 -16.31 -3.79
N LYS A 66 3.61 -17.43 -3.79
CA LYS A 66 5.01 -17.45 -3.30
C LYS A 66 5.93 -16.56 -4.14
N GLU A 67 5.66 -16.49 -5.43
CA GLU A 67 6.45 -15.75 -6.40
C GLU A 67 5.78 -14.42 -6.79
N GLY A 68 4.45 -14.34 -6.70
CA GLY A 68 3.70 -13.11 -6.97
C GLY A 68 3.58 -12.14 -5.80
N MET A 69 2.91 -11.02 -6.06
CA MET A 69 2.91 -9.84 -5.20
C MET A 69 2.43 -10.14 -3.76
N ARG A 70 3.24 -9.84 -2.74
CA ARG A 70 2.94 -10.16 -1.32
C ARG A 70 2.56 -8.95 -0.51
N GLY A 71 3.11 -7.80 -0.85
CA GLY A 71 2.87 -6.59 -0.09
C GLY A 71 3.67 -5.43 -0.64
N ILE A 72 3.11 -4.24 -0.52
CA ILE A 72 3.67 -3.02 -1.10
C ILE A 72 3.64 -1.93 -0.06
N THR A 73 4.75 -1.22 0.07
CA THR A 73 4.80 -0.01 0.88
C THR A 73 4.48 1.19 0.00
N PHE A 74 3.48 1.97 0.42
CA PHE A 74 3.17 3.26 -0.18
C PHE A 74 3.44 4.38 0.80
N HIS A 75 4.02 5.46 0.30
CA HIS A 75 4.18 6.72 1.01
C HIS A 75 3.08 7.68 0.61
N LEU A 76 2.32 8.10 1.61
CA LEU A 76 1.23 9.07 1.46
C LEU A 76 1.68 10.37 2.10
N GLY A 77 1.65 11.47 1.37
CA GLY A 77 1.95 12.79 1.92
C GLY A 77 0.83 13.78 1.66
N TYR A 78 0.61 14.67 2.63
CA TYR A 78 -0.33 15.77 2.49
C TYR A 78 0.38 17.11 2.68
N ARG A 79 0.14 18.05 1.77
CA ARG A 79 0.55 19.45 1.94
C ARG A 79 -0.34 20.07 3.02
N ARG A 80 0.19 20.18 4.24
CA ARG A 80 -0.54 20.77 5.37
C ARG A 80 -0.91 22.22 5.04
N ALA A 81 -2.21 22.54 5.00
CA ALA A 81 -2.68 23.91 4.92
C ALA A 81 -2.26 24.66 6.20
N GLY A 82 -1.50 25.72 6.06
CA GLY A 82 -1.02 26.50 7.20
C GLY A 82 -2.13 27.34 7.77
N ARG A 83 -2.67 26.97 8.94
CA ARG A 83 -3.45 27.91 9.76
C ARG A 83 -2.51 29.03 10.24
N GLY A 84 -2.63 30.21 9.64
CA GLY A 84 -1.96 31.43 10.07
C GLY A 84 -1.78 32.45 8.95
N PHE A 85 -1.95 33.73 9.25
CA PHE A 85 -1.86 34.86 8.30
C PHE A 85 -0.51 34.95 7.55
N LEU A 86 0.55 34.30 8.05
CA LEU A 86 1.89 34.26 7.44
C LEU A 86 2.09 33.11 6.43
N SER A 87 1.08 32.25 6.22
CA SER A 87 1.18 31.10 5.30
C SER A 87 1.18 31.48 3.81
N ARG A 88 0.78 32.73 3.48
CA ARG A 88 0.73 33.26 2.11
C ARG A 88 2.10 33.59 1.49
N PHE A 89 3.14 33.79 2.31
CA PHE A 89 4.45 34.28 1.84
C PHE A 89 5.55 33.21 1.78
N ARG A 90 5.29 31.98 2.23
CA ARG A 90 6.23 30.86 2.08
C ARG A 90 5.74 29.97 0.97
N SER A 91 6.50 29.82 -0.11
CA SER A 91 6.38 28.66 -0.98
C SER A 91 6.65 27.43 -0.10
N ARG A 92 5.56 26.84 0.43
CA ARG A 92 5.64 25.66 1.29
C ARG A 92 6.10 24.50 0.42
N GLY A 93 7.42 24.28 0.44
CA GLY A 93 8.02 23.01 0.10
C GLY A 93 7.32 21.90 0.88
N TRP A 94 7.27 20.72 0.27
CA TRP A 94 6.72 19.53 0.89
C TRP A 94 7.36 19.29 2.25
N ASP A 95 6.55 19.20 3.31
CA ASP A 95 7.04 18.94 4.66
C ASP A 95 7.34 17.46 4.78
N ALA A 96 8.62 17.10 4.88
CA ALA A 96 9.06 15.71 5.07
C ALA A 96 8.50 15.09 6.37
N GLY A 97 8.06 15.92 7.33
CA GLY A 97 7.38 15.46 8.55
C GLY A 97 5.90 15.10 8.37
N GLY A 98 5.34 15.26 7.17
CA GLY A 98 3.92 15.05 6.87
C GLY A 98 3.58 13.81 6.05
N SER A 99 4.56 12.94 5.75
CA SER A 99 4.33 11.67 5.05
C SER A 99 4.13 10.51 6.03
N ILE A 100 3.25 9.58 5.65
CA ILE A 100 3.03 8.31 6.34
C ILE A 100 3.30 7.17 5.37
N ALA A 101 4.14 6.22 5.79
CA ALA A 101 4.30 4.96 5.10
C ALA A 101 3.19 4.00 5.51
N LEU A 102 2.51 3.38 4.55
CA LEU A 102 1.53 2.33 4.74
C LEU A 102 2.03 1.06 4.07
N HIS A 103 2.09 -0.04 4.82
CA HIS A 103 2.48 -1.33 4.28
C HIS A 103 1.25 -2.19 4.02
N PHE A 104 0.95 -2.39 2.74
CA PHE A 104 -0.13 -3.25 2.28
C PHE A 104 0.34 -4.69 2.27
N ILE A 105 -0.48 -5.61 2.77
CA ILE A 105 -0.16 -7.04 2.84
C ILE A 105 -1.27 -7.81 2.16
N LEU A 106 -0.92 -8.64 1.17
CA LEU A 106 -1.85 -9.52 0.46
C LEU A 106 -1.86 -10.90 1.12
N VAL A 107 -2.98 -11.23 1.78
CA VAL A 107 -3.14 -12.55 2.41
C VAL A 107 -3.43 -13.60 1.35
N ARG A 108 -2.56 -14.60 1.24
CA ARG A 108 -2.69 -15.67 0.24
C ARG A 108 -3.92 -16.54 0.43
N ASN A 109 -4.07 -17.03 1.66
CA ASN A 109 -5.14 -17.91 2.07
C ASN A 109 -5.56 -17.46 3.46
N VAL A 110 -6.79 -16.93 3.55
CA VAL A 110 -7.36 -16.40 4.78
C VAL A 110 -7.52 -17.52 5.81
N GLU A 111 -7.93 -18.71 5.39
CA GLU A 111 -8.11 -19.85 6.28
C GLU A 111 -6.77 -20.32 6.86
N GLU A 112 -5.72 -20.38 6.04
CA GLU A 112 -4.38 -20.73 6.51
C GLU A 112 -3.83 -19.69 7.51
N GLU A 113 -3.91 -18.40 7.19
CA GLU A 113 -3.48 -17.31 8.08
C GLU A 113 -4.28 -17.29 9.38
N MET A 114 -5.61 -17.36 9.31
CA MET A 114 -6.48 -17.42 10.49
C MET A 114 -6.22 -18.67 11.33
N SER A 115 -5.86 -19.81 10.71
CA SER A 115 -5.48 -21.02 11.44
C SER A 115 -4.16 -20.87 12.19
N ARG A 116 -3.20 -20.06 11.69
CA ARG A 116 -1.95 -19.73 12.39
C ARG A 116 -2.21 -18.83 13.58
N PHE A 117 -3.08 -17.84 13.44
CA PHE A 117 -3.51 -17.00 14.56
C PHE A 117 -4.23 -17.82 15.65
N ARG A 118 -5.10 -18.76 15.27
CA ARG A 118 -5.77 -19.67 16.21
C ARG A 118 -4.81 -20.67 16.87
N ARG A 119 -3.72 -21.06 16.19
CA ARG A 119 -2.67 -21.92 16.77
C ARG A 119 -1.72 -21.15 17.69
N GLY A 120 -1.39 -19.90 17.36
CA GLY A 120 -0.49 -19.06 18.15
C GLY A 120 -1.08 -18.53 19.46
N SER A 121 -2.41 -18.51 19.61
CA SER A 121 -3.09 -18.09 20.84
C SER A 121 -3.20 -19.19 21.92
N SER A 122 -2.70 -20.42 21.67
CA SER A 122 -2.75 -21.51 22.66
C SER A 122 -1.53 -21.58 23.59
N LEU A 123 -0.55 -20.67 23.47
CA LEU A 123 0.64 -20.65 24.35
C LEU A 123 0.51 -19.69 25.55
N ALA A 124 -0.66 -19.07 25.77
CA ALA A 124 -0.85 -18.14 26.89
C ALA A 124 -1.51 -18.77 28.14
N ASN A 125 -1.77 -20.09 28.17
CA ASN A 125 -2.29 -20.79 29.35
C ASN A 125 -1.72 -22.22 29.42
N ALA A 126 -0.40 -22.33 29.46
CA ALA A 126 0.29 -23.55 29.87
C ALA A 126 1.68 -23.17 30.35
N ASP A 127 1.75 -22.50 31.51
CA ASP A 127 2.70 -22.84 32.59
C ASP A 127 2.53 -21.83 33.75
N LEU A 128 2.01 -22.38 34.85
CA LEU A 128 2.37 -22.17 36.27
C LEU A 128 2.89 -20.80 36.73
#